data_AF-A0A7C2ERG9-F1
#
_entry.id   AF-A0A7C2ERG9-F1
#
_cell.length_a   1.000
_cell.length_b   1.000
_cell.length_c   1.000
_cell.angle_alpha   90.00
_cell.angle_beta   90.00
_cell.angle_gamma   90.00
#
_symmetry.space_group_name_H-M   'P 1'
#
loop_
_entity.id
_entity.type
_entity.pdbx_description
1 polymer ?
#
loop_
_entity_poly.entity_id
_entity_poly.type
_entity_poly.pdbx_seq_one_letter_code
_entity_poly.pdbx_strand_id
1 'polypeptide(L)'
;LEKAGRLADFLELAELMCLDALERDESCGGHFREEHQTEDGEAIRDDERFCHVAAWQYQGPGQRPIRHVEPLEFKYVLPTVRSYK
;
A
#
# COMPACT_ATOMS: atom_id res chain seq x y z
N LEU A 1 12.50 18.64 23.58
CA LEU A 1 13.09 18.23 22.28
C LEU A 1 12.57 16.87 21.83
N GLU A 2 12.59 15.85 22.68
CA GLU A 2 12.06 14.50 22.38
C GLU A 2 10.66 14.49 21.73
N LYS A 3 9.68 15.20 22.31
CA LYS A 3 8.31 15.27 21.76
C LYS A 3 8.26 15.86 20.34
N ALA A 4 9.13 16.84 20.05
CA ALA A 4 9.20 17.44 18.72
C ALA A 4 9.79 16.47 17.70
N GLY A 5 10.81 15.68 18.10
CA GLY A 5 11.36 14.61 17.27
C GLY A 5 10.30 13.55 16.93
N ARG A 6 9.56 13.06 17.93
CA ARG A 6 8.48 12.08 17.69
C ARG A 6 7.39 12.61 16.77
N LEU A 7 7.03 13.90 16.88
CA LEU A 7 6.06 14.51 15.98
C LEU A 7 6.58 14.53 14.54
N ALA A 8 7.87 14.83 14.34
CA ALA A 8 8.48 14.76 13.02
C ALA A 8 8.44 13.34 12.45
N ASP A 9 8.76 12.32 13.26
CA ASP A 9 8.71 10.91 12.84
C ASP A 9 7.29 10.49 12.40
N PHE A 10 6.25 10.91 13.14
CA PHE A 10 4.87 10.62 12.77
C PHE A 10 4.44 11.31 11.48
N LEU A 11 4.88 12.54 11.24
CA LEU A 11 4.57 13.26 10.02
C LEU A 11 5.25 12.62 8.80
N GLU A 12 6.52 12.20 8.95
CA GLU A 12 7.25 11.48 7.90
C GLU A 12 6.58 10.14 7.56
N LEU A 13 6.19 9.37 8.58
CA LEU A 13 5.45 8.12 8.37
C LEU A 13 4.08 8.35 7.72
N ALA A 14 3.34 9.37 8.17
CA ALA A 14 2.01 9.67 7.62
C ALA A 14 2.09 10.07 6.14
N GLU A 15 3.06 10.91 5.77
CA GLU A 15 3.31 11.27 4.37
C GLU A 15 3.62 10.02 3.54
N LEU A 16 4.49 9.14 4.04
CA LEU A 16 4.84 7.90 3.35
C LEU A 16 3.64 6.97 3.15
N MET A 17 2.76 6.85 4.15
CA MET A 17 1.52 6.09 4.04
C MET A 17 0.60 6.67 2.96
N CYS A 18 0.46 7.98 2.89
CA CYS A 18 -0.33 8.64 1.84
C CYS A 18 0.26 8.42 0.44
N LEU A 19 1.59 8.48 0.29
CA LEU A 19 2.26 8.20 -0.98
C LEU A 19 2.08 6.75 -1.43
N ASP A 20 2.21 5.78 -0.52
CA ASP A 20 1.98 4.37 -0.85
C ASP A 20 0.52 4.09 -1.22
N ALA A 21 -0.43 4.68 -0.48
CA ALA A 21 -1.85 4.57 -0.79
C ALA A 21 -2.22 5.18 -2.15
N LEU A 22 -1.59 6.30 -2.53
CA LEU A 22 -1.77 6.93 -3.83
C LEU A 22 -1.20 6.05 -4.97
N GLU A 23 -0.03 5.46 -4.77
CA GLU A 23 0.61 4.59 -5.77
C GLU A 23 -0.14 3.26 -5.95
N ARG A 24 -0.79 2.76 -4.90
CA ARG A 24 -1.54 1.51 -4.93
C ARG A 24 -2.98 1.73 -5.43
N ASP A 25 -3.13 1.72 -6.75
CA ASP A 25 -4.40 1.92 -7.46
C ASP A 25 -5.26 0.65 -7.55
N GLU A 26 -5.62 0.09 -6.39
CA GLU A 26 -6.53 -1.05 -6.23
C GLU A 26 -7.20 -1.03 -4.83
N SER A 27 -8.09 -1.99 -4.55
CA SER A 27 -8.49 -2.33 -3.19
C SER A 27 -8.01 -3.74 -2.82
N CYS A 28 -7.19 -3.86 -1.77
CA CYS A 28 -6.67 -5.14 -1.30
C CYS A 28 -6.47 -5.16 0.22
N GLY A 29 -7.25 -5.99 0.92
CA GLY A 29 -7.13 -6.14 2.37
C GLY A 29 -7.58 -4.87 3.10
N GLY A 30 -6.69 -4.28 3.91
CA GLY A 30 -6.96 -3.04 4.64
C GLY A 30 -6.79 -1.76 3.81
N HIS A 31 -6.22 -1.85 2.61
CA HIS A 31 -6.16 -0.74 1.65
C HIS A 31 -7.42 -0.79 0.80
N PHE A 32 -8.32 0.17 0.99
CA PHE A 32 -9.63 0.19 0.36
C PHE A 32 -9.89 1.54 -0.30
N ARG A 33 -10.24 1.48 -1.58
CA ARG A 33 -10.54 2.62 -2.42
C ARG A 33 -11.94 2.45 -2.98
N GLU A 34 -12.78 3.45 -2.79
CA GLU A 34 -14.17 3.42 -3.25
C GLU A 34 -14.26 3.35 -4.79
N GLU A 35 -13.22 3.79 -5.50
CA GLU A 35 -13.11 3.65 -6.95
C GLU A 35 -12.88 2.19 -7.39
N HIS A 36 -12.40 1.33 -6.48
CA HIS A 36 -12.02 -0.07 -6.72
C HIS A 36 -12.82 -1.01 -5.82
N GLN A 37 -14.14 -0.93 -5.89
CA GLN A 37 -15.05 -1.81 -5.16
C GLN A 37 -16.15 -2.34 -6.07
N THR A 38 -16.69 -3.50 -5.72
CA THR A 38 -17.88 -4.06 -6.36
C THR A 38 -19.12 -3.22 -6.01
N GLU A 39 -20.23 -3.41 -6.72
CA GLU A 39 -21.51 -2.76 -6.39
C GLU A 39 -21.99 -3.07 -4.96
N ASP A 40 -21.55 -4.20 -4.40
CA ASP A 40 -21.85 -4.64 -3.04
C ASP A 40 -20.89 -4.09 -1.97
N GLY A 41 -19.90 -3.28 -2.36
CA GLY A 41 -18.92 -2.68 -1.43
C GLY A 41 -17.72 -3.57 -1.10
N GLU A 42 -17.56 -4.72 -1.75
CA GLU A 42 -16.39 -5.59 -1.59
C GLU A 42 -15.17 -5.06 -2.37
N ALA A 43 -13.98 -5.28 -1.84
CA ALA A 43 -12.72 -4.86 -2.44
C ALA A 43 -12.44 -5.55 -3.79
N ILE A 44 -12.10 -4.77 -4.82
CA ILE A 44 -11.60 -5.28 -6.10
C ILE A 44 -10.06 -5.16 -6.11
N ARG A 45 -9.39 -6.32 -6.10
CA ARG A 45 -7.94 -6.44 -6.20
C ARG A 45 -7.50 -6.55 -7.67
N ASP A 46 -6.37 -5.95 -8.01
CA ASP A 46 -5.75 -6.01 -9.34
C ASP A 46 -4.44 -6.81 -9.25
N ASP A 47 -4.57 -8.12 -9.41
CA ASP A 47 -3.46 -9.08 -9.38
C ASP A 47 -2.51 -8.95 -10.59
N GLU A 48 -2.90 -8.24 -11.66
CA GLU A 48 -2.00 -8.02 -12.80
C GLU A 48 -0.96 -6.95 -12.49
N ARG A 49 -1.36 -5.89 -11.77
CA ARG A 49 -0.50 -4.73 -11.49
C ARG A 49 0.08 -4.70 -10.09
N PHE A 50 -0.59 -5.31 -9.11
CA PHE A 50 -0.24 -5.18 -7.69
C PHE A 50 0.04 -6.50 -6.98
N CYS A 51 0.31 -7.57 -7.72
CA CYS A 51 0.79 -8.84 -7.16
C CYS A 51 2.28 -8.75 -6.77
N HIS A 52 2.57 -7.87 -5.82
CA HIS A 52 3.91 -7.58 -5.32
C HIS A 52 3.86 -7.03 -3.90
N VAL A 53 5.02 -7.02 -3.24
CA VAL A 53 5.26 -6.19 -2.06
C VAL A 53 6.00 -4.93 -2.46
N ALA A 54 5.75 -3.83 -1.76
CA ALA A 54 6.46 -2.59 -1.94
C ALA A 54 7.17 -2.19 -0.64
N ALA A 55 8.36 -1.62 -0.79
CA ALA A 55 9.11 -1.05 0.32
C ALA A 55 9.64 0.32 -0.10
N TRP A 56 9.60 1.28 0.82
CA TRP A 56 10.09 2.62 0.55
C TRP A 56 11.39 2.88 1.30
N GLN A 57 12.44 3.16 0.55
CA GLN A 57 13.75 3.49 1.06
C GLN A 57 13.84 4.97 1.42
N TYR A 58 14.24 5.24 2.66
CA TYR A 58 14.58 6.57 3.12
C TYR A 58 15.86 7.09 2.45
N GLN A 59 15.80 8.32 1.94
CA GLN A 59 16.90 8.96 1.18
C GLN A 59 17.56 10.12 1.93
N GLY A 60 17.16 10.38 3.17
CA GLY A 60 17.60 11.55 3.94
C GLY A 60 16.56 12.68 3.94
N PRO A 61 16.75 13.70 4.81
CA PRO A 61 15.77 14.76 5.00
C PRO A 61 15.50 15.55 3.71
N GLY A 62 14.21 15.77 3.40
CA GLY A 62 13.77 16.53 2.24
C GLY A 62 14.00 15.85 0.88
N GLN A 63 14.45 14.58 0.88
CA GLN A 63 14.58 13.78 -0.33
C GLN A 63 13.34 12.90 -0.50
N ARG A 64 12.87 12.75 -1.74
CA ARG A 64 11.76 11.85 -2.04
C ARG A 64 12.21 10.40 -1.80
N PRO A 65 11.42 9.56 -1.10
CA PRO A 65 11.77 8.17 -0.87
C PRO A 65 11.75 7.39 -2.19
N ILE A 66 12.58 6.35 -2.27
CA ILE A 66 12.62 5.44 -3.43
C ILE A 66 11.70 4.26 -3.16
N ARG A 67 10.79 3.97 -4.08
CA ARG A 67 9.94 2.78 -4.01
C ARG A 67 10.65 1.59 -4.67
N HIS A 68 10.75 0.51 -3.94
CA HIS A 68 11.18 -0.80 -4.39
C HIS A 68 9.99 -1.73 -4.47
N VAL A 69 9.99 -2.61 -5.46
CA VAL A 69 8.92 -3.58 -5.69
C VAL A 69 9.53 -4.96 -5.88
N GLU A 70 8.96 -5.94 -5.19
CA GLU A 70 9.31 -7.35 -5.34
C GLU A 70 8.05 -8.15 -5.74
N PRO A 71 8.03 -8.75 -6.95
CA PRO A 71 6.90 -9.55 -7.42
C PRO A 71 6.63 -10.76 -6.51
N LEU A 72 5.35 -11.08 -6.32
CA LEU A 72 4.93 -12.27 -5.57
C LEU A 72 4.54 -13.39 -6.54
N GLU A 73 5.18 -14.56 -6.39
CA GLU A 73 4.85 -15.75 -7.18
C GLU A 73 4.13 -16.81 -6.33
N PHE A 74 2.93 -17.20 -6.76
CA PHE A 74 2.11 -18.20 -6.09
C PHE A 74 2.11 -19.52 -6.84
N LYS A 75 2.77 -20.56 -6.28
CA LYS A 75 2.94 -21.87 -6.94
C LYS A 75 1.90 -22.93 -6.54
N TYR A 76 1.46 -22.89 -5.29
CA TYR A 76 0.63 -23.96 -4.70
C TYR A 76 -0.80 -23.53 -4.42
N VAL A 77 -1.00 -22.26 -4.07
CA VAL A 77 -2.32 -21.68 -3.81
C VAL A 77 -2.42 -20.44 -4.67
N LEU A 78 -3.17 -20.54 -5.76
CA LEU A 78 -3.39 -19.41 -6.65
C LEU A 78 -4.32 -18.39 -5.98
N PRO A 79 -4.09 -17.07 -6.19
CA PRO A 79 -4.99 -16.05 -5.67
C PRO A 79 -6.41 -16.25 -6.21
N THR A 80 -7.39 -16.20 -5.32
CA THR A 80 -8.81 -16.18 -5.68
C THR A 80 -9.45 -14.89 -5.17
N VAL A 81 -10.60 -14.54 -5.74
CA VAL A 81 -11.44 -13.46 -5.21
C VAL A 81 -11.97 -13.89 -3.84
N ARG A 82 -11.82 -13.01 -2.84
CA ARG A 82 -12.33 -13.22 -1.49
C ARG A 82 -13.72 -12.57 -1.39
N SER A 83 -14.69 -13.29 -0.84
CA SER A 83 -16.01 -12.76 -0.50
C SER A 83 -16.35 -13.16 0.93
N TYR A 84 -17.00 -12.26 1.66
CA TYR A 84 -17.46 -12.49 3.04
C TYR A 84 -18.97 -12.75 3.16
N LYS A 85 -19.66 -12.80 2.02
CA LYS A 85 -21.03 -13.32 1.92
C LYS A 85 -21.00 -14.85 2.07
#